data_AF-A0A5Q4H5L5-F1
#
_entry.id   AF-A0A5Q4H5L5-F1
#
_cell.length_a   1.000
_cell.length_b   1.000
_cell.length_c   1.000
_cell.angle_alpha   90.00
_cell.angle_beta   90.00
_cell.angle_gamma   90.00
#
_symmetry.space_group_name_H-M   'P 1'
#
loop_
_entity.id
_entity.type
_entity.pdbx_description
1 polymer ?
#
loop_
_entity_poly.entity_id
_entity_poly.type
_entity_poly.pdbx_seq_one_letter_code
_entity_poly.pdbx_strand_id
1 'polypeptide(L)' 'MRVIYAAVLLLFVAAVAVFCVQNLGSVAISYLGWQVMVPLSLLVVVVYLLGMVTGWGLLSLLRRSIRRATEGKK' A
#
# COMPACT_ATOMS: atom_id res chain seq x y z
N MET A 1 -3.87 26.61 10.29
CA MET A 1 -3.18 25.29 10.30
C MET A 1 -4.17 24.11 10.37
N ARG A 2 -4.91 23.88 11.46
CA ARG A 2 -5.82 22.72 11.61
C ARG A 2 -6.89 22.57 10.51
N VAL A 3 -7.49 23.69 10.08
CA VAL A 3 -8.50 23.69 9.01
C VAL A 3 -7.91 23.28 7.66
N ILE A 4 -6.66 23.66 7.37
CA ILE A 4 -5.97 23.28 6.13
C ILE A 4 -5.71 21.78 6.12
N TYR A 5 -5.19 21.21 7.23
CA TYR A 5 -5.01 19.77 7.34
C TYR A 5 -6.32 19.00 7.22
N ALA A 6 -7.40 19.50 7.82
CA ALA A 6 -8.73 18.90 7.69
C ALA A 6 -9.25 18.95 6.25
N ALA A 7 -9.09 20.08 5.55
CA ALA A 7 -9.48 20.22 4.16
C ALA A 7 -8.68 19.28 3.22
N VAL A 8 -7.37 19.19 3.43
CA VAL A 8 -6.50 18.27 2.66
C VAL A 8 -6.89 16.82 2.91
N LEU A 9 -7.15 16.44 4.16
CA LEU A 9 -7.61 15.10 4.50
C LEU A 9 -8.96 14.79 3.83
N LEU A 10 -9.90 15.74 3.87
CA LEU A 10 -11.22 15.57 3.25
C LEU A 10 -11.11 15.41 1.74
N LEU A 11 -10.28 16.23 1.07
CA LEU A 11 -9.99 16.08 -0.36
C LEU A 11 -9.37 14.73 -0.69
N PHE A 12 -8.42 14.26 0.13
CA PHE A 12 -7.80 12.95 -0.05
C PHE A 12 -8.82 11.81 0.09
N VAL A 13 -9.65 11.84 1.13
CA VAL A 13 -10.73 10.85 1.33
C VAL A 13 -11.72 10.87 0.16
N ALA A 14 -12.11 12.06 -0.32
CA ALA A 14 -12.98 12.19 -1.48
C ALA A 14 -12.35 11.58 -2.74
N ALA A 15 -11.06 11.84 -2.99
CA ALA A 15 -10.35 11.25 -4.12
C ALA A 15 -10.30 9.72 -4.04
N VAL A 16 -10.03 9.15 -2.86
CA VAL A 16 -10.06 7.69 -2.64
C VAL A 16 -11.46 7.12 -2.87
N ALA A 17 -12.51 7.79 -2.38
CA ALA A 17 -13.89 7.35 -2.57
C ALA A 17 -14.30 7.34 -4.05
N VAL A 18 -13.96 8.41 -4.80
CA VAL A 18 -14.19 8.49 -6.24
C VAL A 18 -13.43 7.38 -6.97
N PHE A 19 -12.16 7.17 -6.62
CA PHE A 19 -11.36 6.07 -7.17
C PHE A 19 -12.04 4.71 -6.91
N CYS A 20 -12.53 4.47 -5.70
CA CYS A 20 -13.26 3.24 -5.38
C CYS A 20 -14.48 3.05 -6.27
N VAL A 21 -15.37 4.06 -6.33
CA VAL A 21 -16.63 3.98 -7.10
C VAL A 21 -16.37 3.81 -8.60
N GLN A 22 -15.42 4.56 -9.16
CA GLN A 22 -15.09 4.47 -10.59
C GLN A 22 -14.41 3.15 -10.96
N ASN A 23 -13.68 2.55 -10.01
CA ASN A 23 -12.93 1.31 -10.22
C ASN A 23 -13.57 0.10 -9.50
N LEU A 24 -14.91 0.08 -9.41
CA LEU A 24 -15.68 -1.10 -9.02
C LEU A 24 -15.70 -2.18 -10.12
N GLY A 25 -15.24 -1.83 -11.34
CA GLY A 25 -15.02 -2.78 -12.42
C GLY A 25 -14.13 -3.94 -11.98
N SER A 26 -14.58 -5.15 -12.27
CA SER A 26 -13.82 -6.37 -11.95
C SER A 26 -12.70 -6.57 -12.96
N VAL A 27 -11.47 -6.70 -12.46
CA VAL A 27 -10.30 -7.04 -13.26
C VAL A 27 -9.96 -8.51 -13.02
N ALA A 28 -9.63 -9.21 -14.10
CA ALA A 28 -9.15 -10.58 -14.02
C ALA A 28 -7.65 -10.58 -13.69
N ILE A 29 -7.29 -11.23 -12.60
CA ILE A 29 -5.91 -11.48 -12.19
C ILE A 29 -5.60 -12.93 -12.53
N SER A 30 -4.62 -13.15 -13.39
CA SER A 30 -4.14 -14.47 -13.76
C SER A 30 -2.82 -14.77 -13.06
N TYR A 31 -2.74 -15.88 -12.32
CA TYR A 31 -1.54 -16.29 -11.61
C TYR A 31 -1.37 -17.82 -11.65
N LEU A 32 -0.29 -18.31 -12.26
CA LEU A 32 0.03 -19.74 -12.38
C LEU A 32 -1.14 -20.62 -12.90
N GLY A 33 -1.95 -20.08 -13.81
CA GLY A 33 -3.12 -20.77 -14.37
C GLY A 33 -4.41 -20.61 -13.55
N TRP A 34 -4.36 -19.93 -12.40
CA TRP A 34 -5.55 -19.52 -11.65
C TRP A 34 -6.01 -18.15 -12.13
N GLN A 35 -7.32 -17.96 -12.20
CA GLN A 35 -7.93 -16.68 -12.55
C GLN A 35 -8.90 -16.27 -11.45
N VAL A 36 -8.73 -15.06 -10.96
CA VAL A 36 -9.63 -14.46 -9.97
C VAL A 36 -10.12 -13.12 -10.49
N MET A 37 -11.42 -12.89 -10.43
CA MET A 37 -12.02 -11.60 -10.73
C MET A 37 -12.21 -10.82 -9.44
N VAL A 38 -11.59 -9.66 -9.34
CA VAL A 38 -11.67 -8.80 -8.16
C VAL A 38 -11.85 -7.35 -8.61
N PRO A 39 -12.67 -6.54 -7.92
CA PRO A 39 -12.70 -5.10 -8.17
C PRO A 39 -11.31 -4.49 -8.03
N LEU A 40 -10.88 -3.70 -9.01
CA LEU A 40 -9.55 -3.07 -9.01
C LEU A 40 -9.34 -2.21 -7.75
N SER A 41 -10.38 -1.49 -7.33
CA SER A 41 -10.39 -0.72 -6.09
C SER A 41 -10.02 -1.54 -4.86
N LEU A 42 -10.65 -2.71 -4.68
CA LEU A 42 -10.38 -3.61 -3.57
C LEU A 42 -8.95 -4.17 -3.64
N LEU A 43 -8.50 -4.57 -4.83
CA LEU A 43 -7.14 -5.05 -5.05
C LEU A 43 -6.10 -4.01 -4.62
N VAL A 44 -6.27 -2.76 -5.06
CA VAL A 44 -5.34 -1.66 -4.75
C VAL A 44 -5.28 -1.40 -3.24
N VAL A 45 -6.43 -1.39 -2.55
CA VAL A 45 -6.47 -1.20 -1.09
C VAL A 45 -5.72 -2.32 -0.38
N VAL A 46 -5.98 -3.58 -0.74
CA VAL A 46 -5.32 -4.75 -0.13
C VAL A 46 -3.81 -4.71 -0.39
N VAL A 47 -3.39 -4.47 -1.63
CA VAL A 47 -1.97 -4.39 -2.00
C VAL A 47 -1.28 -3.24 -1.28
N TYR A 48 -1.93 -2.09 -1.13
CA TYR A 48 -1.38 -0.96 -0.39
C TYR A 48 -1.15 -1.31 1.08
N LEU A 49 -2.13 -1.91 1.75
CA LEU A 49 -2.02 -2.32 3.14
C LEU A 49 -0.93 -3.39 3.33
N LEU A 50 -0.88 -4.40 2.46
CA LEU A 50 0.19 -5.40 2.46
C LEU A 50 1.55 -4.75 2.20
N GLY A 51 1.63 -3.79 1.28
CA GLY A 51 2.82 -3.00 0.98
C GLY A 51 3.30 -2.18 2.18
N MET A 52 2.39 -1.60 2.97
CA MET A 52 2.75 -0.88 4.20
C MET A 52 3.32 -1.83 5.26
N VAL A 53 2.67 -2.98 5.48
CA VAL A 53 3.12 -3.99 6.45
C VAL A 53 4.47 -4.57 6.04
N THR A 54 4.59 -5.00 4.78
CA THR A 54 5.82 -5.58 4.25
C THR A 54 6.93 -4.56 4.11
N GLY A 55 6.64 -3.34 3.65
CA GLY A 55 7.61 -2.26 3.50
C GLY A 55 8.23 -1.85 4.83
N TRP A 56 7.42 -1.71 5.89
CA TRP A 56 7.92 -1.45 7.25
C TRP A 56 8.82 -2.59 7.75
N GLY A 57 8.38 -3.84 7.57
CA GLY A 57 9.15 -5.02 7.95
C GLY A 57 10.48 -5.11 7.20
N LEU A 58 10.45 -4.95 5.88
CA LEU A 58 11.63 -5.04 5.01
C LEU A 58 12.64 -3.95 5.32
N LEU A 59 12.19 -2.71 5.54
CA LEU A 59 13.05 -1.60 5.98
C LEU A 59 13.69 -1.89 7.34
N SER A 60 12.95 -2.50 8.27
CA SER A 60 13.48 -2.87 9.59
C SER A 60 14.58 -3.95 9.49
N LEU A 61 14.37 -4.96 8.64
CA LEU A 61 15.35 -6.02 8.40
C LEU A 61 16.57 -5.49 7.67
N LEU A 62 16.38 -4.68 6.64
CA LEU A 62 17.47 -4.07 5.87
C LEU A 62 18.33 -3.17 6.77
N ARG A 63 17.72 -2.31 7.57
CA ARG A 63 18.43 -1.46 8.55
C ARG A 63 19.22 -2.31 9.55
N ARG A 64 18.65 -3.42 10.03
CA ARG A 64 19.33 -4.35 10.94
C ARG A 64 20.52 -5.03 10.28
N SER A 65 20.40 -5.46 9.03
CA SER A 65 21.48 -6.09 8.27
C SER A 65 22.62 -5.11 8.01
N ILE A 66 22.32 -3.87 7.61
CA ILE A 66 23.33 -2.82 7.40
C ILE A 66 24.05 -2.51 8.71
N ARG A 67 23.31 -2.33 9.81
CA ARG A 67 23.92 -2.05 11.12
C ARG A 67 24.85 -3.18 11.57
N ARG A 68 24.46 -4.44 11.41
CA ARG A 68 25.31 -5.60 11.71
C ARG A 68 26.55 -5.68 10.81
N ALA A 69 26.43 -5.30 9.54
CA ALA A 69 27.56 -5.24 8.63
C ALA A 69 28.57 -4.13 9.00
N THR A 70 28.09 -3.02 9.56
CA THR A 70 28.95 -1.90 10.00
C THR A 70 29.52 -2.10 11.41
N GLU A 71 28.82 -2.77 12.31
CA GLU A 71 29.26 -3.07 13.69
C GLU A 71 30.24 -4.26 13.78
N GLY A 72 30.43 -5.03 12.70
CA GLY A 72 31.35 -6.18 12.62
C GLY A 72 32.86 -5.86 12.62
N LYS A 73 33.27 -4.65 13.02
CA LYS A 73 34.67 -4.28 13.27
C LYS A 73 34.79 -3.56 14.61
N LYS A 74 34.74 -4.29 15.71
CA LYS A 74 35.43 -3.97 16.97
C LYS A 74 35.68 -5.25 17.75
#